data_AF-A0A4Q9XLH4-F1
#
_entry.id   AF-A0A4Q9XLH4-F1
#
_cell.length_a   1.000
_cell.length_b   1.000
_cell.length_c   1.000
_cell.angle_alpha   90.00
_cell.angle_beta   90.00
_cell.angle_gamma   90.00
#
_symmetry.space_group_name_H-M   'P 1'
#
loop_
_entity.id
_entity.type
_entity.pdbx_description
1 polymer ?
#
loop_
_entity_poly.entity_id
_entity_poly.type
_entity_poly.pdbx_seq_one_letter_code
_entity_poly.pdbx_strand_id
1 'polypeptide(L)'
;MKYVAMAKAVCLYVFIVVYWALLIVLYSPVQLPVTLIAIWVEKTGEVHWRKWRYNLWIGQDQSLNALLGGDRDITLSSRIGWNAERGSQTALYMEAWLNPVWELFTGIDNHCRRAIERDEQHNKHWGA
;
A
#
# COMPACT_ATOMS: atom_id res chain seq x y z
N MET A 1 23.96 -4.50 -11.17
CA MET A 1 22.52 -4.83 -11.02
C MET A 1 21.83 -4.11 -9.86
N LYS A 2 22.40 -4.04 -8.64
CA LYS A 2 21.76 -3.37 -7.49
C LYS A 2 21.36 -1.90 -7.75
N TYR A 3 22.23 -1.12 -8.39
CA TYR A 3 21.93 0.27 -8.76
C TYR A 3 20.73 0.42 -9.70
N VAL A 4 20.56 -0.51 -10.64
CA VAL A 4 19.41 -0.52 -11.55
C VAL A 4 18.13 -0.86 -10.80
N ALA A 5 18.18 -1.85 -9.92
CA ALA A 5 17.04 -2.21 -9.06
C ALA A 5 16.65 -1.06 -8.11
N MET A 6 17.64 -0.37 -7.54
CA MET A 6 17.43 0.82 -6.71
C MET A 6 16.83 1.97 -7.52
N ALA A 7 17.34 2.26 -8.71
CA ALA A 7 16.78 3.30 -9.57
C ALA A 7 15.32 2.99 -9.96
N LYS A 8 15.03 1.74 -10.35
CA LYS A 8 13.65 1.28 -10.60
C LYS A 8 12.76 1.47 -9.38
N ALA A 9 13.24 1.11 -8.19
CA ALA A 9 12.50 1.30 -6.94
C ALA A 9 12.25 2.79 -6.64
N VAL A 10 13.25 3.66 -6.83
CA VAL A 10 13.07 5.11 -6.63
C VAL A 10 12.04 5.67 -7.61
N CYS A 11 12.11 5.32 -8.90
CA CYS A 11 11.13 5.77 -9.89
C CYS A 11 9.72 5.30 -9.52
N LEU A 12 9.57 4.03 -9.13
CA LEU A 12 8.29 3.48 -8.72
C LEU A 12 7.78 4.19 -7.45
N TYR A 13 8.63 4.39 -6.45
CA TYR A 13 8.27 5.09 -5.21
C TYR A 13 7.79 6.51 -5.48
N VAL A 14 8.49 7.28 -6.32
CA VAL A 14 8.06 8.63 -6.71
C VAL A 14 6.68 8.58 -7.36
N PHE A 15 6.46 7.63 -8.27
CA PHE A 15 5.15 7.45 -8.90
C PHE A 15 4.05 7.13 -7.87
N ILE A 16 4.30 6.20 -6.94
CA ILE A 16 3.36 5.85 -5.87
C ILE A 16 3.03 7.07 -5.01
N VAL A 17 4.03 7.84 -4.58
CA VAL A 17 3.83 9.01 -3.73
C VAL A 17 3.02 10.08 -4.45
N VAL A 18 3.31 10.35 -5.73
CA VAL A 18 2.54 11.31 -6.54
C VAL A 18 1.11 10.84 -6.71
N TYR A 19 0.90 9.56 -7.00
CA TYR A 19 -0.43 8.99 -7.16
C TYR A 19 -1.24 9.03 -5.85
N TRP A 20 -0.65 8.63 -4.73
CA TRP A 20 -1.29 8.73 -3.42
C TRP A 20 -1.57 10.18 -3.02
N ALA A 21 -0.68 11.12 -3.29
CA ALA A 21 -0.95 12.53 -3.04
C ALA A 21 -2.17 13.02 -3.83
N LEU A 22 -2.29 12.63 -5.10
CA LEU A 22 -3.47 12.92 -5.92
C LEU A 22 -4.73 12.27 -5.33
N LEU A 23 -4.68 10.99 -4.95
CA LEU A 23 -5.82 10.31 -4.34
C LEU A 23 -6.23 10.96 -3.02
N ILE A 24 -5.29 11.33 -2.15
CA ILE A 24 -5.58 12.03 -0.90
C ILE A 24 -6.31 13.34 -1.16
N VAL A 25 -5.90 14.11 -2.18
CA VAL A 25 -6.60 15.36 -2.54
C VAL A 25 -8.02 15.05 -3.02
N LEU A 26 -8.18 14.10 -3.94
CA LEU A 26 -9.47 13.74 -4.53
C LEU A 26 -10.44 13.16 -3.49
N TYR A 27 -9.96 12.27 -2.62
CA TYR A 27 -10.73 11.64 -1.57
C TYR A 27 -10.79 12.45 -0.27
N SER A 28 -10.13 13.61 -0.19
CA SER A 28 -10.05 14.43 1.02
C SER A 28 -11.41 14.73 1.68
N PRO A 29 -12.53 14.96 0.94
CA PRO A 29 -13.82 15.23 1.57
C PRO A 29 -14.34 14.05 2.41
N VAL A 30 -13.87 12.83 2.14
CA VAL A 30 -14.25 11.61 2.88
C VAL A 30 -13.12 11.14 3.78
N GLN A 31 -11.89 11.10 3.27
CA GLN A 31 -10.73 10.55 3.96
C GLN A 31 -10.32 11.41 5.17
N LEU A 32 -10.37 12.75 5.07
CA LEU A 32 -9.98 13.61 6.19
C LEU A 32 -10.96 13.49 7.37
N PRO A 33 -12.29 13.60 7.20
CA PRO A 33 -13.23 13.41 8.31
C PRO A 33 -13.09 12.03 8.96
N VAL A 34 -13.04 10.95 8.16
CA VAL A 34 -12.87 9.59 8.68
C VAL A 34 -11.57 9.45 9.47
N THR A 35 -10.47 10.03 8.97
CA THR A 35 -9.17 9.96 9.64
C THR A 35 -9.17 10.73 10.96
N LEU A 36 -9.72 11.95 10.98
CA LEU A 36 -9.83 12.77 12.19
C LEU A 36 -10.70 12.08 13.23
N ILE A 37 -11.87 11.58 12.84
CA ILE A 37 -12.77 10.87 13.76
C ILE A 37 -12.08 9.61 14.30
N ALA A 38 -11.39 8.82 13.46
CA ALA A 38 -10.69 7.60 13.89
C ALA A 38 -9.56 7.83 14.90
N ILE A 39 -9.00 9.04 15.00
CA ILE A 39 -8.00 9.41 16.00
C ILE A 39 -8.65 9.55 17.38
N TRP A 40 -9.81 10.19 17.45
CA TRP A 40 -10.49 10.54 18.70
C TRP A 40 -11.52 9.50 19.14
N VAL A 41 -12.09 8.77 18.19
CA VAL A 41 -13.23 7.88 18.38
C VAL A 41 -12.97 6.58 17.64
N GLU A 42 -12.71 5.52 18.40
CA GLU A 42 -12.51 4.19 17.81
C GLU A 42 -13.81 3.62 17.23
N LYS A 43 -14.93 3.83 17.95
CA LYS A 43 -16.24 3.30 17.59
C LYS A 43 -17.37 4.26 17.98
N THR A 44 -18.37 4.39 17.12
CA THR A 44 -19.63 5.11 17.43
C THR A 44 -20.81 4.26 16.99
N GLY A 45 -21.61 3.77 17.93
CA GLY A 45 -22.67 2.79 17.62
C GLY A 45 -22.08 1.53 16.98
N GLU A 46 -22.48 1.23 15.75
CA GLU A 46 -21.99 0.09 14.96
C GLU A 46 -20.76 0.43 14.08
N VAL A 47 -20.39 1.70 13.95
CA VAL A 47 -19.33 2.13 13.03
C VAL A 47 -17.96 2.02 13.69
N HIS A 48 -17.05 1.27 13.06
CA HIS A 48 -15.65 1.11 13.46
C HIS A 48 -14.75 2.06 12.64
N TRP A 49 -14.48 3.26 13.14
CA TRP A 49 -13.79 4.31 12.37
C TRP A 49 -12.36 3.96 11.98
N ARG A 50 -11.63 3.25 12.85
CA ARG A 50 -10.29 2.73 12.52
C ARG A 50 -10.31 1.75 11.35
N LYS A 51 -11.32 0.86 11.32
CA LYS A 51 -11.54 -0.09 10.22
C LYS A 51 -11.91 0.64 8.93
N TRP A 52 -12.77 1.65 9.01
CA TRP A 52 -13.12 2.48 7.87
C TRP A 52 -11.92 3.22 7.28
N ARG A 53 -11.12 3.87 8.14
CA ARG A 53 -9.86 4.50 7.74
C ARG A 53 -8.93 3.50 7.05
N TYR A 54 -8.75 2.33 7.64
CA TYR A 54 -7.93 1.27 7.07
C TYR A 54 -8.43 0.82 5.69
N ASN A 55 -9.74 0.58 5.55
CA ASN A 55 -10.34 0.16 4.28
C ASN A 55 -10.17 1.22 3.17
N LEU A 56 -10.20 2.51 3.50
CA LEU A 56 -9.92 3.57 2.52
C LEU A 56 -8.48 3.46 2.00
N TRP A 57 -7.49 3.24 2.87
CA TRP A 57 -6.11 3.03 2.47
C TRP A 57 -5.91 1.76 1.64
N ILE A 58 -6.56 0.66 2.01
CA ILE A 58 -6.53 -0.59 1.24
C ILE A 58 -7.11 -0.41 -0.17
N GLY A 59 -8.25 0.29 -0.30
CA GLY A 59 -8.83 0.57 -1.61
C GLY A 59 -7.88 1.39 -2.51
N GLN A 60 -7.15 2.35 -1.93
CA GLN A 60 -6.13 3.11 -2.67
C GLN A 60 -4.96 2.22 -3.09
N ASP A 61 -4.50 1.33 -2.22
CA ASP A 61 -3.41 0.39 -2.51
C ASP A 61 -3.77 -0.62 -3.61
N GLN A 62 -5.00 -1.15 -3.60
CA GLN A 62 -5.52 -2.00 -4.68
C GLN A 62 -5.66 -1.22 -5.99
N SER A 63 -6.18 0.01 -5.95
CA SER A 63 -6.34 0.83 -7.16
C SER A 63 -4.99 1.11 -7.85
N LEU A 64 -3.95 1.37 -7.06
CA LEU A 64 -2.61 1.60 -7.54
C LEU A 64 -1.98 0.32 -8.09
N ASN A 65 -2.23 -0.83 -7.47
CA ASN A 65 -1.79 -2.11 -8.02
C ASN A 65 -2.41 -2.39 -9.39
N ALA A 66 -3.72 -2.19 -9.52
CA ALA A 66 -4.44 -2.35 -10.78
C ALA A 66 -3.89 -1.40 -11.87
N LEU A 67 -3.60 -0.15 -11.52
CA LEU A 67 -2.97 0.82 -12.42
C LEU A 67 -1.60 0.36 -12.93
N LEU A 68 -0.82 -0.32 -12.07
CA LEU A 68 0.48 -0.91 -12.40
C LEU A 68 0.36 -2.30 -13.06
N GLY A 69 -0.81 -2.64 -13.61
CA GLY A 69 -1.07 -3.92 -14.29
C GLY A 69 -1.04 -5.14 -13.36
N GLY A 70 -1.25 -4.94 -12.07
CA GLY A 70 -1.44 -6.02 -11.09
C GLY A 70 -2.84 -6.61 -11.15
N ASP A 71 -3.03 -7.70 -10.41
CA ASP A 71 -4.37 -8.24 -10.17
C ASP A 71 -5.18 -7.24 -9.33
N ARG A 72 -6.47 -7.08 -9.62
CA ARG A 72 -7.35 -6.13 -8.93
C ARG A 72 -7.71 -6.58 -7.51
N ASP A 73 -7.63 -7.89 -7.24
CA ASP A 73 -8.02 -8.45 -5.95
C ASP A 73 -6.86 -8.31 -4.95
N ILE A 74 -5.60 -8.29 -5.43
CA ILE A 74 -4.41 -8.13 -4.57
C ILE A 74 -4.02 -6.65 -4.38
N THR A 75 -3.48 -6.33 -3.20
CA THR A 75 -2.93 -4.99 -2.91
C THR A 75 -1.51 -4.83 -3.49
N LEU A 76 -1.07 -3.58 -3.73
CA LEU A 76 0.30 -3.35 -4.20
C LEU A 76 1.30 -3.75 -3.12
N SER A 77 1.00 -3.45 -1.86
CA SER A 77 1.86 -3.80 -0.72
C SER A 77 2.04 -5.32 -0.62
N SER A 78 0.97 -6.09 -0.80
CA SER A 78 1.00 -7.56 -0.87
C SER A 78 1.89 -8.05 -2.01
N ARG A 79 1.70 -7.52 -3.23
CA ARG A 79 2.54 -7.83 -4.40
C ARG A 79 4.01 -7.52 -4.15
N ILE A 80 4.32 -6.41 -3.49
CA ILE A 80 5.69 -6.03 -3.12
C ILE A 80 6.26 -7.01 -2.11
N GLY A 81 5.52 -7.31 -1.03
CA GLY A 81 5.95 -8.28 -0.01
C GLY A 81 6.22 -9.66 -0.61
N TRP A 82 5.32 -10.15 -1.46
CA TRP A 82 5.46 -11.45 -2.14
C TRP A 82 6.71 -11.56 -3.03
N ASN A 83 7.05 -10.48 -3.73
CA ASN A 83 8.26 -10.41 -4.55
C ASN A 83 9.53 -10.23 -3.69
N ALA A 84 9.42 -9.51 -2.58
CA ALA A 84 10.50 -9.37 -1.60
C ALA A 84 10.83 -10.71 -0.93
N GLU A 85 9.82 -11.51 -0.56
CA GLU A 85 9.98 -12.89 -0.06
C GLU A 85 10.75 -13.79 -1.05
N ARG A 86 10.66 -13.50 -2.36
CA ARG A 86 11.37 -14.22 -3.44
C ARG A 86 12.75 -13.64 -3.77
N GLY A 87 13.20 -12.64 -3.03
CA GLY A 87 14.52 -12.03 -3.20
C GLY A 87 14.62 -10.99 -4.31
N SER A 88 13.50 -10.50 -4.85
CA SER A 88 13.51 -9.38 -5.81
C SER A 88 14.10 -8.13 -5.16
N GLN A 89 15.23 -7.65 -5.68
CA GLN A 89 15.95 -6.51 -5.11
C GLN A 89 15.13 -5.23 -5.17
N THR A 90 14.41 -4.99 -6.28
CA THR A 90 13.51 -3.83 -6.40
C THR A 90 12.40 -3.90 -5.35
N ALA A 91 11.82 -5.08 -5.14
CA ALA A 91 10.75 -5.26 -4.16
C ALA A 91 11.25 -5.10 -2.71
N LEU A 92 12.46 -5.57 -2.39
CA LEU A 92 13.08 -5.36 -1.09
C LEU A 92 13.31 -3.88 -0.78
N TYR A 93 13.77 -3.10 -1.78
CA TYR A 93 13.89 -1.65 -1.61
C TYR A 93 12.51 -1.01 -1.40
N MET A 94 11.53 -1.37 -2.21
CA MET A 94 10.18 -0.83 -2.10
C MET A 94 9.50 -1.18 -0.77
N GLU A 95 9.65 -2.41 -0.30
CA GLU A 95 9.18 -2.88 1.01
C GLU A 95 9.77 -2.03 2.15
N ALA A 96 11.08 -1.77 2.10
CA ALA A 96 11.76 -0.95 3.11
C ALA A 96 11.24 0.50 3.14
N TRP A 97 10.81 1.05 1.99
CA TRP A 97 10.24 2.39 1.91
C TRP A 97 8.76 2.44 2.30
N LEU A 98 7.96 1.44 1.90
CA LEU A 98 6.52 1.45 2.13
C LEU A 98 6.12 1.04 3.54
N ASN A 99 6.84 0.12 4.18
CA ASN A 99 6.51 -0.32 5.54
C ASN A 99 6.45 0.84 6.55
N PRO A 100 7.42 1.78 6.60
CA PRO A 100 7.34 2.95 7.49
C PRO A 100 6.15 3.88 7.18
N VAL A 101 5.79 4.03 5.91
CA VAL A 101 4.63 4.84 5.51
C VAL A 101 3.34 4.21 6.04
N TRP A 102 3.17 2.90 5.85
CA TRP A 102 2.04 2.17 6.39
C TRP A 102 1.98 2.20 7.91
N GLU A 103 3.12 2.02 8.59
CA GLU A 103 3.20 2.11 10.04
C GLU A 103 2.76 3.49 10.53
N LEU A 104 3.20 4.57 9.87
CA LEU A 104 2.80 5.94 10.21
C LEU A 104 1.28 6.17 10.07
N PHE A 105 0.66 5.70 8.99
CA PHE A 105 -0.75 5.99 8.71
C PHE A 105 -1.74 4.99 9.35
N THR A 106 -1.31 3.76 9.59
CA THR A 106 -2.20 2.67 10.05
C THR A 106 -1.78 2.05 11.38
N GLY A 107 -0.54 2.26 11.83
CA GLY A 107 0.02 1.61 13.01
C GLY A 107 0.39 0.14 12.79
N ILE A 108 0.44 -0.32 11.54
CA ILE A 108 0.77 -1.71 11.19
C ILE A 108 2.22 -1.76 10.74
N ASP A 109 3.04 -2.46 11.52
CA ASP A 109 4.42 -2.78 11.18
C ASP A 109 4.49 -3.85 10.09
N ASN A 110 5.55 -3.80 9.28
CA ASN A 110 5.84 -4.79 8.23
C ASN A 110 4.62 -5.11 7.34
N HIS A 111 3.84 -4.09 6.99
CA HIS A 111 2.57 -4.22 6.30
C HIS A 111 2.67 -5.02 5.00
N CYS A 112 3.71 -4.82 4.18
CA CYS A 112 3.84 -5.47 2.88
C CYS A 112 3.80 -7.00 2.96
N ARG A 113 4.51 -7.61 3.93
CA ARG A 113 4.50 -9.08 4.10
C ARG A 113 3.25 -9.58 4.78
N ARG A 114 2.69 -8.80 5.70
CA ARG A 114 1.45 -9.14 6.40
C ARG A 114 0.22 -9.09 5.48
N ALA A 115 0.29 -8.26 4.45
CA ALA A 115 -0.73 -8.14 3.42
C ALA A 115 -0.73 -9.29 2.41
N ILE A 116 0.23 -10.21 2.46
CA ILE A 116 0.28 -11.38 1.58
C ILE A 116 -0.88 -12.32 1.92
N GLU A 117 -1.89 -12.35 1.06
CA GLU A 117 -2.97 -13.32 1.09
C GLU A 117 -2.54 -14.57 0.30
N ARG A 118 -2.12 -15.63 1.00
CA ARG A 118 -1.43 -16.79 0.38
C ARG A 118 -2.32 -17.61 -0.56
N ASP A 119 -3.62 -17.39 -0.53
CA ASP A 119 -4.63 -17.96 -1.39
C ASP A 119 -4.90 -17.14 -2.67
N GLU A 120 -4.34 -15.93 -2.81
CA GLU A 120 -4.50 -15.09 -4.00
C GLU A 120 -3.41 -15.31 -5.07
N GLN A 121 -3.78 -15.15 -6.36
CA GLN A 121 -2.83 -15.27 -7.47
C GLN A 121 -1.96 -14.02 -7.62
N HIS A 122 -0.72 -14.12 -7.16
CA HIS A 122 0.25 -13.03 -7.29
C HIS A 122 0.97 -13.09 -8.65
N ASN A 123 0.67 -12.14 -9.55
CA ASN A 123 1.26 -12.06 -10.89
C ASN A 123 2.80 -12.10 -10.86
N LYS A 124 3.39 -13.09 -11.56
CA LYS A 124 4.83 -13.46 -11.56
C LYS A 124 5.78 -12.47 -12.27
N HIS A 125 5.29 -11.39 -12.88
CA HIS A 125 6.07 -10.52 -13.77
C HIS A 125 6.26 -9.09 -13.25
N TRP A 126 6.80 -8.93 -12.03
CA TRP A 126 7.08 -7.59 -11.48
C TRP A 126 8.38 -7.00 -12.03
N GLY A 127 8.28 -5.89 -12.78
CA GLY A 127 9.43 -5.07 -13.17
C GLY A 127 10.27 -5.61 -14.35
N ALA A 128 9.67 -6.41 -15.24
CA ALA A 128 10.22 -6.68 -16.57
C ALA A 128 10.42 -5.36 -17.33
#